data_AF-A0A537L9C0-F1
#
_entry.id   AF-A0A537L9C0-F1
#
_cell.length_a   1.000
_cell.length_b   1.000
_cell.length_c   1.000
_cell.angle_alpha   90.00
_cell.angle_beta   90.00
_cell.angle_gamma   90.00
#
_symmetry.space_group_name_H-M   'P 1'
#
loop_
_entity.id
_entity.type
_entity.pdbx_description
1 polymer ?
#
loop_
_entity_poly.entity_id
_entity_poly.type
_entity_poly.pdbx_seq_one_letter_code
_entity_poly.pdbx_strand_id
1 'polypeptide(L)'
;MDFLWQDITHAPFWIAALQIIGVNIILSGDNAVVIAMACLSLPPRQRLWGMVLGAGVAVLLRVIFTLVVAQAMTYPFLKLVGGALLFWVAIKLVTEDADEDSQMESGETIWRAVRIVVIADIVMSLDNVIAIAAAAELAAAQVDAAHAAAIKATLIIFGLATSVPLIIAGSAILMALLHRFRVLVWGGGALLGWVAGDIMSGDPVITTWLGEGGAAALHVWGGRLGALIVVCAGLWIVRTRRTWTGEEIWTFFALLVWIAADMLIGQGFGPDETAKIWTARLLVFMVLAAQYVVLRSRGGDEVTVVEMEETVIVERERERDKV
;
A
#
# COMPACT_ATOMS: atom_id res chain seq x y z
N MET A 1 -15.95 -29.82 15.33
CA MET A 1 -14.78 -29.48 16.15
C MET A 1 -13.55 -30.15 15.57
N ASP A 2 -13.56 -31.46 15.29
CA ASP A 2 -12.39 -32.18 14.73
C ASP A 2 -11.92 -31.70 13.34
N PHE A 3 -12.81 -31.11 12.55
CA PHE A 3 -12.52 -30.62 11.19
C PHE A 3 -11.62 -29.36 11.17
N LEU A 4 -11.87 -28.36 12.04
CA LEU A 4 -11.02 -27.16 12.14
C LEU A 4 -9.60 -27.50 12.62
N TRP A 5 -9.47 -28.54 13.44
CA TRP A 5 -8.18 -28.98 13.96
C TRP A 5 -7.30 -29.63 12.89
N GLN A 6 -7.88 -30.34 11.91
CA GLN A 6 -7.11 -30.87 10.78
C GLN A 6 -6.58 -29.73 9.90
N ASP A 7 -7.41 -28.74 9.59
CA ASP A 7 -7.04 -27.64 8.69
C ASP A 7 -5.97 -26.70 9.26
N ILE A 8 -5.99 -26.43 10.57
CA ILE A 8 -4.97 -25.61 11.26
C ILE A 8 -3.59 -26.30 11.29
N THR A 9 -3.52 -27.62 11.09
CA THR A 9 -2.23 -28.34 11.08
C THR A 9 -1.51 -28.29 9.72
N HIS A 10 -2.16 -27.78 8.67
CA HIS A 10 -1.59 -27.73 7.33
C HIS A 10 -0.77 -26.45 7.07
N ALA A 11 0.44 -26.60 6.53
CA ALA A 11 1.35 -25.48 6.22
C ALA A 11 0.76 -24.41 5.25
N PRO A 12 0.00 -24.76 4.20
CA PRO A 12 -0.62 -23.77 3.31
C PRO A 12 -1.56 -22.78 4.01
N PHE A 13 -2.28 -23.24 5.05
CA PHE A 13 -3.16 -22.38 5.84
C PHE A 13 -2.38 -21.25 6.52
N TRP A 14 -1.28 -21.58 7.18
CA TRP A 14 -0.42 -20.61 7.87
C TRP A 14 0.30 -19.67 6.90
N ILE A 15 0.71 -20.17 5.72
CA ILE A 15 1.34 -19.33 4.68
C ILE A 15 0.34 -18.29 4.17
N ALA A 16 -0.88 -18.70 3.83
CA ALA A 16 -1.93 -17.79 3.37
C ALA A 16 -2.37 -16.82 4.48
N ALA A 17 -2.47 -17.28 5.73
CA ALA A 17 -2.74 -16.41 6.88
C ALA A 17 -1.63 -15.36 7.06
N LEU A 18 -0.36 -15.75 6.95
CA LEU A 18 0.78 -14.84 7.05
C LEU A 18 0.81 -13.82 5.90
N GLN A 19 0.44 -14.24 4.68
CA GLN A 19 0.28 -13.35 3.53
C GLN A 19 -0.84 -12.33 3.77
N ILE A 20 -2.01 -12.79 4.22
CA ILE A 20 -3.15 -11.92 4.57
C ILE A 20 -2.75 -10.92 5.65
N ILE A 21 -2.03 -11.38 6.68
CA ILE A 21 -1.52 -10.52 7.75
C ILE A 21 -0.52 -9.50 7.20
N GLY A 22 0.44 -9.93 6.38
CA GLY A 22 1.45 -9.06 5.78
C GLY A 22 0.84 -7.98 4.89
N VAL A 23 -0.09 -8.35 4.00
CA VAL A 23 -0.81 -7.41 3.14
C VAL A 23 -1.61 -6.42 3.99
N ASN A 24 -2.38 -6.90 4.98
CA ASN A 24 -3.14 -6.03 5.87
C ASN A 24 -2.26 -5.03 6.63
N ILE A 25 -1.08 -5.42 7.09
CA ILE A 25 -0.15 -4.52 7.80
C ILE A 25 0.36 -3.41 6.88
N ILE A 26 0.83 -3.77 5.68
CA ILE A 26 1.38 -2.82 4.71
C ILE A 26 0.31 -1.80 4.32
N LEU A 27 -0.92 -2.28 4.16
CA LEU A 27 -1.98 -1.47 3.61
C LEU A 27 -2.72 -0.65 4.68
N SER A 28 -2.93 -1.15 5.90
CA SER A 28 -3.89 -0.56 6.88
C SER A 28 -3.32 0.42 7.89
N GLY A 29 -2.10 0.90 7.69
CA GLY A 29 -1.41 1.72 8.69
C GLY A 29 -2.07 3.04 9.01
N ASP A 30 -2.71 3.66 8.01
CA ASP A 30 -3.41 4.93 8.10
C ASP A 30 -4.76 4.82 8.84
N ASN A 31 -5.50 3.74 8.61
CA ASN A 31 -6.78 3.46 9.25
C ASN A 31 -6.68 3.35 10.78
N ALA A 32 -5.55 2.86 11.29
CA ALA A 32 -5.30 2.79 12.73
C ALA A 32 -5.02 4.16 13.36
N VAL A 33 -4.35 5.07 12.64
CA VAL A 33 -4.07 6.44 13.12
C VAL A 33 -5.38 7.21 13.29
N VAL A 34 -6.36 7.03 12.40
CA VAL A 34 -7.66 7.70 12.51
C VAL A 34 -8.48 7.19 13.70
N ILE A 35 -8.49 5.87 13.91
CA ILE A 35 -9.14 5.27 15.09
C ILE A 35 -8.46 5.81 16.37
N ALA A 36 -7.13 5.90 16.39
CA ALA A 36 -6.38 6.44 17.51
C ALA A 36 -6.72 7.92 17.75
N MET A 37 -6.76 8.76 16.72
CA MET A 37 -7.12 10.19 16.80
C MET A 37 -8.56 10.40 17.28
N ALA A 38 -9.51 9.59 16.80
CA ALA A 38 -10.88 9.62 17.29
C ALA A 38 -10.94 9.26 18.78
N CYS A 39 -10.20 8.23 19.20
CA CYS A 39 -10.15 7.77 20.59
C CYS A 39 -9.35 8.70 21.52
N LEU A 40 -8.44 9.52 20.98
CA LEU A 40 -7.68 10.54 21.74
C LEU A 40 -8.60 11.60 22.36
N SER A 41 -9.78 11.83 21.78
CA SER A 41 -10.82 12.72 22.34
C SER A 41 -11.54 12.15 23.57
N LEU A 42 -11.40 10.84 23.85
CA LEU A 42 -12.07 10.16 24.97
C LEU A 42 -11.28 10.30 26.29
N PRO A 43 -11.95 10.24 27.45
CA PRO A 43 -11.30 10.22 28.76
C PRO A 43 -10.27 9.07 28.87
N PRO A 44 -9.13 9.25 29.57
CA PRO A 44 -8.02 8.28 29.58
C PRO A 44 -8.42 6.84 29.92
N ARG A 45 -9.42 6.65 30.78
CA ARG A 45 -9.97 5.33 31.17
C ARG A 45 -10.82 4.66 30.08
N GLN A 46 -11.34 5.42 29.11
CA GLN A 46 -12.21 4.94 28.03
C GLN A 46 -11.48 4.81 26.69
N ARG A 47 -10.30 5.42 26.52
CA ARG A 47 -9.52 5.38 25.26
C ARG A 47 -9.21 3.96 24.80
N LEU A 48 -8.79 3.10 25.73
CA LEU A 48 -8.47 1.71 25.40
C LEU A 48 -9.70 0.94 24.91
N TRP A 49 -10.85 1.12 25.58
CA TRP A 49 -12.11 0.51 25.17
C TRP A 49 -12.63 1.07 23.85
N GLY A 50 -12.49 2.37 23.62
CA GLY A 50 -12.80 3.01 22.34
C GLY A 50 -11.95 2.44 21.20
N MET A 51 -10.64 2.27 21.42
CA MET A 51 -9.74 1.67 20.42
C MET A 51 -10.11 0.21 20.14
N VAL A 52 -10.36 -0.60 21.18
CA VAL A 52 -10.73 -2.02 21.02
C VAL A 52 -12.07 -2.19 20.32
N LEU A 53 -13.09 -1.39 20.68
CA LEU A 53 -14.40 -1.44 20.04
C LEU A 53 -14.36 -0.91 18.60
N GLY A 54 -13.67 0.22 18.36
CA GLY A 54 -13.49 0.78 17.02
C GLY A 54 -12.76 -0.19 16.09
N ALA A 55 -11.70 -0.81 16.60
CA ALA A 55 -10.97 -1.87 15.91
C ALA A 55 -11.86 -3.08 15.60
N GLY A 56 -12.64 -3.56 16.55
CA GLY A 56 -13.56 -4.68 16.36
C GLY A 56 -14.63 -4.40 15.30
N VAL A 57 -15.22 -3.20 15.31
CA VAL A 57 -16.20 -2.78 14.30
C VAL A 57 -15.55 -2.66 12.92
N ALA A 58 -14.35 -2.10 12.82
CA ALA A 58 -13.61 -2.00 11.56
C ALA A 58 -13.29 -3.39 10.97
N VAL A 59 -12.85 -4.36 11.80
CA VAL A 59 -12.64 -5.76 11.37
C VAL A 59 -13.93 -6.35 10.83
N LEU A 60 -15.03 -6.21 11.58
CA LEU A 60 -16.31 -6.82 11.21
C LEU A 60 -16.79 -6.27 9.87
N LEU A 61 -16.76 -4.95 9.69
CA LEU A 61 -17.08 -4.28 8.43
C LEU A 61 -16.20 -4.80 7.29
N ARG A 62 -14.89 -4.93 7.53
CA ARG A 62 -13.96 -5.42 6.52
C ARG A 62 -14.21 -6.87 6.14
N VAL A 63 -14.52 -7.76 7.09
CA VAL A 63 -14.92 -9.14 6.80
C VAL A 63 -16.17 -9.18 5.91
N ILE A 64 -17.20 -8.40 6.27
CA ILE A 64 -18.45 -8.34 5.50
C ILE A 64 -18.17 -7.82 4.09
N PHE A 65 -17.43 -6.72 3.96
CA PHE A 65 -17.10 -6.12 2.67
C PHE A 65 -16.27 -7.07 1.80
N THR A 66 -15.28 -7.75 2.37
CA THR A 66 -14.47 -8.79 1.71
C THR A 66 -15.33 -9.88 1.12
N LEU A 67 -16.26 -10.43 1.90
CA LEU A 67 -17.11 -11.53 1.41
C LEU A 67 -18.04 -11.06 0.29
N VAL A 68 -18.62 -9.86 0.39
CA VAL A 68 -19.53 -9.31 -0.62
C VAL A 68 -18.78 -8.96 -1.91
N VAL A 69 -17.68 -8.21 -1.80
CA VAL A 69 -16.88 -7.75 -2.94
C VAL A 69 -16.19 -8.92 -3.64
N ALA A 70 -15.66 -9.90 -2.91
CA ALA A 70 -15.03 -11.08 -3.53
C ALA A 70 -16.00 -11.84 -4.45
N GLN A 71 -17.27 -11.93 -4.05
CA GLN A 71 -18.32 -12.51 -4.90
C GLN A 71 -18.66 -11.58 -6.06
N ALA A 72 -18.78 -10.28 -5.79
CA ALA A 72 -19.11 -9.29 -6.82
C ALA A 72 -18.02 -9.18 -7.91
N MET A 73 -16.74 -9.40 -7.58
CA MET A 73 -15.59 -9.36 -8.50
C MET A 73 -15.65 -10.35 -9.66
N THR A 74 -16.59 -11.30 -9.63
CA THR A 74 -16.88 -12.19 -10.76
C THR A 74 -17.69 -11.52 -11.86
N TYR A 75 -18.36 -10.40 -11.57
CA TYR A 75 -19.12 -9.65 -12.56
C TYR A 75 -18.19 -8.89 -13.52
N PRO A 76 -18.52 -8.85 -14.83
CA PRO A 76 -17.74 -8.10 -15.82
C PRO A 76 -17.74 -6.61 -15.47
N PHE A 77 -16.67 -5.90 -15.86
CA PHE A 77 -16.41 -4.48 -15.58
C PHE A 77 -16.12 -4.12 -14.12
N LEU A 78 -16.43 -4.97 -13.14
CA LEU A 78 -16.24 -4.60 -11.75
C LEU A 78 -14.75 -4.45 -11.40
N LYS A 79 -13.88 -5.28 -11.99
CA LYS A 79 -12.42 -5.14 -11.82
C LYS A 79 -11.89 -3.88 -12.50
N LEU A 80 -12.46 -3.50 -13.63
CA LEU A 80 -12.12 -2.23 -14.30
C LEU A 80 -12.49 -1.02 -13.44
N VAL A 81 -13.70 -0.99 -12.88
CA VAL A 81 -14.14 0.11 -12.00
C VAL A 81 -13.31 0.13 -10.72
N GLY A 82 -13.08 -1.03 -10.10
CA GLY A 82 -12.26 -1.15 -8.90
C GLY A 82 -10.82 -0.69 -9.11
N GLY A 83 -10.19 -1.12 -10.20
CA GLY A 83 -8.84 -0.66 -10.56
C GLY A 83 -8.78 0.82 -10.92
N ALA A 84 -9.82 1.39 -11.55
CA ALA A 84 -9.88 2.83 -11.81
C ALA A 84 -9.97 3.65 -10.51
N LEU A 85 -10.74 3.20 -9.52
CA LEU A 85 -10.80 3.81 -8.19
C LEU A 85 -9.44 3.71 -7.48
N LEU A 86 -8.78 2.56 -7.56
CA LEU A 86 -7.43 2.37 -7.01
C LEU A 86 -6.42 3.29 -7.68
N PHE A 87 -6.45 3.46 -9.00
CA PHE A 87 -5.60 4.43 -9.70
C PHE A 87 -5.82 5.85 -9.20
N TRP A 88 -7.08 6.25 -9.03
CA TRP A 88 -7.41 7.59 -8.54
C TRP A 88 -6.86 7.81 -7.13
N VAL A 89 -6.99 6.84 -6.21
CA VAL A 89 -6.40 6.93 -4.87
C VAL A 89 -4.89 6.92 -4.90
N ALA A 90 -4.27 6.07 -5.73
CA ALA A 90 -2.82 5.99 -5.86
C ALA A 90 -2.20 7.31 -6.34
N ILE A 91 -2.81 7.95 -7.36
CA ILE A 91 -2.38 9.27 -7.83
C ILE A 91 -2.61 10.31 -6.73
N LYS A 92 -3.79 10.31 -6.11
CA LYS A 92 -4.14 11.27 -5.07
C LYS A 92 -3.17 11.20 -3.88
N LEU A 93 -2.86 9.99 -3.40
CA LEU A 93 -1.91 9.72 -2.31
C LEU A 93 -0.55 10.36 -2.59
N VAL A 94 -0.03 10.16 -3.81
CA VAL A 94 1.28 10.68 -4.22
C VAL A 94 1.26 12.20 -4.42
N THR A 95 0.14 12.77 -4.85
CA THR A 95 0.01 14.22 -5.10
C THR A 95 -0.32 15.05 -3.86
N GLU A 96 -1.06 14.50 -2.88
CA GLU A 96 -1.43 15.23 -1.66
C GLU A 96 -0.25 15.30 -0.66
N ASP A 97 0.65 14.32 -0.65
CA ASP A 97 1.90 14.41 0.13
C ASP A 97 2.78 15.60 -0.29
N ALA A 98 2.70 15.99 -1.57
CA ALA A 98 3.47 17.13 -2.08
C ALA A 98 2.99 18.50 -1.58
N ASP A 99 1.80 18.59 -0.97
CA ASP A 99 1.16 19.83 -0.54
C ASP A 99 1.36 20.16 0.96
N GLU A 100 2.17 19.40 1.71
CA GLU A 100 2.38 19.61 3.17
C GLU A 100 2.96 20.99 3.56
N ASP A 101 3.45 21.80 2.62
CA ASP A 101 3.88 23.18 2.87
C ASP A 101 2.73 24.21 2.82
N SER A 102 1.50 23.79 2.50
CA SER A 102 0.35 24.68 2.53
C SER A 102 -0.28 24.74 3.92
N GLN A 103 -0.08 25.86 4.60
CA GLN A 103 -0.81 26.23 5.82
C GLN A 103 -2.31 26.00 5.63
N MET A 104 -2.85 25.00 6.34
CA MET A 104 -4.23 24.57 6.18
C MET A 104 -5.13 25.42 7.09
N GLU A 105 -6.02 26.23 6.48
CA GLU A 105 -7.06 26.96 7.19
C GLU A 105 -8.00 25.99 7.93
N SER A 106 -8.25 26.29 9.20
CA SER A 106 -8.67 25.35 10.25
C SER A 106 -10.17 25.01 10.30
N GLY A 107 -10.97 25.38 9.30
CA GLY A 107 -12.45 25.29 9.36
C GLY A 107 -13.10 24.09 8.65
N GLU A 108 -12.56 23.60 7.53
CA GLU A 108 -13.18 22.54 6.70
C GLU A 108 -12.59 21.13 6.93
N THR A 109 -11.68 21.01 7.89
CA THR A 109 -10.69 19.92 7.98
C THR A 109 -11.25 18.59 8.47
N ILE A 110 -12.18 18.56 9.44
CA ILE A 110 -12.66 17.29 10.01
C ILE A 110 -13.54 16.52 9.03
N TRP A 111 -14.50 17.18 8.37
CA TRP A 111 -15.39 16.52 7.41
C TRP A 111 -14.66 16.12 6.13
N ARG A 112 -13.68 16.93 5.70
CA ARG A 112 -12.76 16.61 4.60
C ARG A 112 -11.86 15.43 4.96
N ALA A 113 -11.26 15.41 6.15
CA ALA A 113 -10.44 14.30 6.64
C ALA A 113 -11.25 13.02 6.78
N VAL A 114 -12.45 13.06 7.38
CA VAL A 114 -13.34 11.89 7.50
C VAL A 114 -13.72 11.35 6.12
N ARG A 115 -14.05 12.21 5.15
CA ARG A 115 -14.31 11.78 3.77
C ARG A 115 -13.09 11.14 3.13
N ILE A 116 -11.91 11.72 3.30
CA ILE A 116 -10.67 11.17 2.77
C ILE A 116 -10.40 9.79 3.38
N VAL A 117 -10.59 9.63 4.69
CA VAL A 117 -10.40 8.35 5.38
C VAL A 117 -11.42 7.31 4.94
N VAL A 118 -12.70 7.65 4.85
CA VAL A 118 -13.74 6.68 4.42
C VAL A 118 -13.53 6.27 2.97
N ILE A 119 -13.17 7.21 2.10
CA ILE A 119 -12.87 6.94 0.71
C ILE A 119 -11.58 6.11 0.58
N ALA A 120 -10.54 6.45 1.35
CA ALA A 120 -9.31 5.68 1.43
C ALA A 120 -9.62 4.26 1.91
N ASP A 121 -10.33 4.07 3.02
CA ASP A 121 -10.67 2.74 3.56
C ASP A 121 -11.56 1.93 2.62
N ILE A 122 -12.45 2.54 1.82
CA ILE A 122 -13.23 1.80 0.81
C ILE A 122 -12.34 1.34 -0.35
N VAL A 123 -11.44 2.20 -0.84
CA VAL A 123 -10.57 1.87 -1.97
C VAL A 123 -9.43 0.93 -1.54
N MET A 124 -8.91 1.13 -0.34
CA MET A 124 -7.86 0.35 0.33
C MET A 124 -8.40 -0.91 1.03
N SER A 125 -9.72 -1.02 1.23
CA SER A 125 -10.32 -2.31 1.53
C SER A 125 -10.53 -3.10 0.25
N LEU A 126 -10.78 -2.48 -0.91
CA LEU A 126 -11.05 -3.17 -2.17
C LEU A 126 -9.85 -4.02 -2.66
N ASP A 127 -8.64 -3.48 -2.66
CA ASP A 127 -7.41 -4.22 -2.98
C ASP A 127 -7.04 -5.23 -1.90
N ASN A 128 -7.22 -4.90 -0.61
CA ASN A 128 -7.11 -5.85 0.49
C ASN A 128 -8.08 -7.02 0.32
N VAL A 129 -9.35 -6.77 -0.03
CA VAL A 129 -10.36 -7.81 -0.32
C VAL A 129 -9.83 -8.72 -1.40
N ILE A 130 -9.30 -8.16 -2.49
CA ILE A 130 -8.86 -8.94 -3.65
C ILE A 130 -7.64 -9.79 -3.31
N ALA A 131 -6.65 -9.23 -2.62
CA ALA A 131 -5.46 -9.95 -2.18
C ALA A 131 -5.82 -11.06 -1.17
N ILE A 132 -6.72 -10.76 -0.25
CA ILE A 132 -7.21 -11.72 0.76
C ILE A 132 -8.06 -12.81 0.11
N ALA A 133 -8.93 -12.45 -0.83
CA ALA A 133 -9.73 -13.38 -1.60
C ALA A 133 -8.83 -14.27 -2.44
N ALA A 134 -7.82 -13.73 -3.13
CA ALA A 134 -6.86 -14.50 -3.92
C ALA A 134 -6.02 -15.46 -3.04
N ALA A 135 -5.52 -14.98 -1.89
CA ALA A 135 -4.80 -15.83 -0.94
C ALA A 135 -5.68 -16.94 -0.36
N ALA A 136 -6.94 -16.63 -0.05
CA ALA A 136 -7.92 -17.61 0.41
C ALA A 136 -8.33 -18.59 -0.70
N GLU A 137 -8.42 -18.14 -1.96
CA GLU A 137 -8.68 -18.96 -3.16
C GLU A 137 -7.56 -19.97 -3.37
N LEU A 138 -6.30 -19.51 -3.31
CA LEU A 138 -5.09 -20.34 -3.43
C LEU A 138 -5.01 -21.41 -2.34
N ALA A 139 -5.31 -21.03 -1.09
CA ALA A 139 -5.33 -21.98 0.02
C ALA A 139 -6.47 -23.00 -0.12
N ALA A 140 -7.65 -22.55 -0.56
CA ALA A 140 -8.81 -23.42 -0.75
C ALA A 140 -8.69 -24.34 -1.97
N ALA A 141 -7.91 -23.97 -2.99
CA ALA A 141 -7.62 -24.82 -4.14
C ALA A 141 -6.83 -26.10 -3.77
N GLN A 142 -6.24 -26.16 -2.57
CA GLN A 142 -5.53 -27.33 -2.07
C GLN A 142 -6.42 -28.27 -1.23
N VAL A 143 -7.74 -28.01 -1.14
CA VAL A 143 -8.70 -28.78 -0.33
C VAL A 143 -9.95 -29.15 -1.15
N ASP A 144 -10.66 -30.22 -0.76
CA ASP A 144 -11.89 -30.69 -1.42
C ASP A 144 -12.97 -29.59 -1.57
N ALA A 145 -13.67 -29.61 -2.71
CA ALA A 145 -14.64 -28.59 -3.13
C ALA A 145 -15.80 -28.37 -2.13
N ALA A 146 -16.16 -29.38 -1.33
CA ALA A 146 -17.20 -29.27 -0.31
C ALA A 146 -16.78 -28.42 0.91
N HIS A 147 -15.47 -28.25 1.14
CA HIS A 147 -14.92 -27.56 2.32
C HIS A 147 -14.29 -26.19 1.98
N ALA A 148 -14.03 -25.94 0.70
CA ALA A 148 -13.42 -24.71 0.21
C ALA A 148 -14.09 -23.43 0.74
N ALA A 149 -15.43 -23.38 0.80
CA ALA A 149 -16.15 -22.20 1.25
C ALA A 149 -15.95 -21.89 2.75
N ALA A 150 -15.97 -22.92 3.61
CA ALA A 150 -15.77 -22.76 5.05
C ALA A 150 -14.32 -22.37 5.39
N ILE A 151 -13.36 -22.92 4.66
CA ILE A 151 -11.93 -22.62 4.82
C ILE A 151 -11.64 -21.19 4.41
N LYS A 152 -12.14 -20.74 3.25
CA LYS A 152 -12.01 -19.35 2.80
C LYS A 152 -12.51 -18.38 3.86
N ALA A 153 -13.74 -18.57 4.34
CA ALA A 153 -14.32 -17.69 5.35
C ALA A 153 -13.50 -17.69 6.65
N THR A 154 -13.03 -18.85 7.11
CA THR A 154 -12.23 -18.97 8.33
C THR A 154 -10.87 -18.29 8.20
N LEU A 155 -10.17 -18.46 7.08
CA LEU A 155 -8.88 -17.81 6.78
C LEU A 155 -9.01 -16.29 6.75
N ILE A 156 -10.06 -15.79 6.11
CA ILE A 156 -10.36 -14.35 6.02
C ILE A 156 -10.61 -13.80 7.42
N ILE A 157 -11.52 -14.42 8.20
CA ILE A 157 -11.86 -13.94 9.54
C ILE A 157 -10.64 -13.99 10.47
N PHE A 158 -9.92 -15.10 10.49
CA PHE A 158 -8.75 -15.28 11.35
C PHE A 158 -7.62 -14.32 10.98
N GLY A 159 -7.30 -14.19 9.68
CA GLY A 159 -6.29 -13.29 9.17
C GLY A 159 -6.61 -11.83 9.50
N LEU A 160 -7.84 -11.38 9.27
CA LEU A 160 -8.26 -10.00 9.61
C LEU A 160 -8.28 -9.76 11.11
N ALA A 161 -8.85 -10.67 11.90
CA ALA A 161 -8.95 -10.53 13.35
C ALA A 161 -7.56 -10.45 14.02
N THR A 162 -6.60 -11.24 13.53
CA THR A 162 -5.22 -11.25 14.05
C THR A 162 -4.42 -10.03 13.59
N SER A 163 -4.70 -9.49 12.40
CA SER A 163 -3.97 -8.35 11.84
C SER A 163 -4.24 -7.05 12.58
N VAL A 164 -5.47 -6.84 13.08
CA VAL A 164 -5.85 -5.52 13.61
C VAL A 164 -5.13 -5.11 14.89
N PRO A 165 -4.98 -5.99 15.92
CA PRO A 165 -4.12 -5.67 17.05
C PRO A 165 -2.68 -5.35 16.65
N LEU A 166 -2.16 -6.06 15.65
CA LEU A 166 -0.81 -5.87 15.13
C LEU A 166 -0.65 -4.53 14.40
N ILE A 167 -1.64 -4.13 13.58
CA ILE A 167 -1.68 -2.83 12.91
C ILE A 167 -1.78 -1.70 13.94
N ILE A 168 -2.63 -1.82 14.95
CA ILE A 168 -2.76 -0.80 16.00
C ILE A 168 -1.43 -0.62 16.73
N ALA A 169 -0.80 -1.73 17.13
CA ALA A 169 0.51 -1.71 17.78
C ALA A 169 1.63 -1.16 16.87
N GLY A 170 1.59 -1.46 15.57
CA GLY A 170 2.59 -1.06 14.58
C GLY A 170 2.37 0.31 13.96
N SER A 171 1.18 0.89 14.06
CA SER A 171 0.79 2.15 13.37
C SER A 171 1.67 3.33 13.75
N ALA A 172 2.09 3.42 15.01
CA ALA A 172 3.01 4.47 15.47
C ALA A 172 4.40 4.35 14.79
N ILE A 173 4.89 3.12 14.61
CA ILE A 173 6.15 2.86 13.92
C ILE A 173 6.00 3.16 12.44
N LEU A 174 4.91 2.73 11.80
CA LEU A 174 4.66 2.98 10.39
C LEU A 174 4.53 4.49 10.12
N MET A 175 3.79 5.23 10.94
CA MET A 175 3.65 6.68 10.82
C MET A 175 5.00 7.39 11.00
N ALA A 176 5.78 6.99 12.01
CA ALA A 176 7.14 7.49 12.19
C ALA A 176 8.02 7.19 10.97
N LEU A 177 7.83 6.04 10.34
CA LEU A 177 8.58 5.62 9.15
C LEU A 177 8.16 6.42 7.91
N LEU A 178 6.87 6.67 7.68
CA LEU A 178 6.38 7.48 6.56
C LEU A 178 6.81 8.94 6.69
N HIS A 179 6.66 9.52 7.90
CA HIS A 179 7.15 10.87 8.17
C HIS A 179 8.68 10.96 8.05
N ARG A 180 9.38 9.90 8.46
CA ARG A 180 10.83 9.84 8.30
C ARG A 180 11.22 9.61 6.86
N PHE A 181 10.52 8.83 6.04
CA PHE A 181 10.93 8.40 4.70
C PHE A 181 9.79 8.63 3.69
N ARG A 182 9.75 9.83 3.10
CA ARG A 182 8.70 10.25 2.16
C ARG A 182 8.68 9.41 0.88
N VAL A 183 9.83 8.85 0.49
CA VAL A 183 9.95 7.84 -0.58
C VAL A 183 8.94 6.69 -0.45
N LEU A 184 8.53 6.34 0.77
CA LEU A 184 7.59 5.25 1.02
C LEU A 184 6.17 5.58 0.55
N VAL A 185 5.79 6.86 0.52
CA VAL A 185 4.50 7.30 -0.02
C VAL A 185 4.46 7.07 -1.54
N TRP A 186 5.55 7.43 -2.23
CA TRP A 186 5.71 7.18 -3.67
C TRP A 186 5.80 5.69 -3.99
N GLY A 187 6.51 4.92 -3.15
CA GLY A 187 6.56 3.46 -3.25
C GLY A 187 5.19 2.81 -3.04
N GLY A 188 4.41 3.28 -2.06
CA GLY A 188 3.04 2.87 -1.81
C GLY A 188 2.12 3.18 -2.99
N GLY A 189 2.20 4.39 -3.55
CA GLY A 189 1.47 4.75 -4.77
C GLY A 189 1.84 3.88 -5.98
N ALA A 190 3.13 3.59 -6.17
CA ALA A 190 3.59 2.69 -7.24
C ALA A 190 3.04 1.26 -7.05
N LEU A 191 3.04 0.74 -5.82
CA LEU A 191 2.48 -0.57 -5.49
C LEU A 191 0.96 -0.61 -5.74
N LEU A 192 0.22 0.42 -5.31
CA LEU A 192 -1.22 0.53 -5.57
C LEU A 192 -1.51 0.61 -7.07
N GLY A 193 -0.71 1.36 -7.82
CA GLY A 193 -0.77 1.38 -9.29
C GLY A 193 -0.50 0.02 -9.91
N TRP A 194 0.45 -0.76 -9.36
CA TRP A 194 0.69 -2.12 -9.79
C TRP A 194 -0.53 -3.02 -9.59
N VAL A 195 -1.08 -3.01 -8.38
CA VAL A 195 -2.25 -3.82 -8.04
C VAL A 195 -3.45 -3.42 -8.90
N ALA A 196 -3.67 -2.12 -9.10
CA ALA A 196 -4.73 -1.61 -9.97
C ALA A 196 -4.59 -2.14 -11.40
N GLY A 197 -3.41 -2.03 -12.00
CA GLY A 197 -3.15 -2.50 -13.36
C GLY A 197 -3.31 -4.02 -13.50
N ASP A 198 -2.88 -4.79 -12.49
CA ASP A 198 -3.03 -6.24 -12.45
C ASP A 198 -4.50 -6.66 -12.38
N ILE A 199 -5.27 -6.06 -11.46
CA ILE A 199 -6.71 -6.31 -11.31
C ILE A 199 -7.46 -6.00 -12.60
N MET A 200 -7.20 -4.85 -13.22
CA MET A 200 -7.87 -4.45 -14.46
C MET A 200 -7.55 -5.38 -15.61
N SER A 201 -6.30 -5.86 -15.71
CA SER A 201 -5.87 -6.78 -16.75
C SER A 201 -6.56 -8.16 -16.66
N GLY A 202 -7.01 -8.54 -15.45
CA GLY A 202 -7.73 -9.78 -15.18
C GLY A 202 -9.26 -9.68 -15.31
N ASP A 203 -9.82 -8.60 -15.87
CA ASP A 203 -11.26 -8.48 -16.11
C ASP A 203 -11.72 -9.33 -17.31
N PRO A 204 -12.82 -10.11 -17.21
CA PRO A 204 -13.35 -10.91 -18.32
C PRO A 204 -13.66 -10.12 -19.60
N VAL A 205 -13.88 -8.81 -19.49
CA VAL A 205 -14.12 -7.94 -20.64
C VAL A 205 -12.86 -7.75 -21.49
N ILE A 206 -11.67 -7.79 -20.88
CA ILE A 206 -10.39 -7.57 -21.58
C ILE A 206 -10.12 -8.66 -22.62
N THR A 207 -10.40 -9.93 -22.28
CA THR A 207 -10.29 -11.05 -23.22
C THR A 207 -11.26 -10.92 -24.39
N THR A 208 -12.45 -10.35 -24.14
CA THR A 208 -13.48 -10.12 -25.16
C THR A 208 -13.07 -9.01 -26.13
N TRP A 209 -12.43 -7.94 -25.66
CA TRP A 209 -12.05 -6.79 -26.49
C TRP A 209 -10.73 -6.95 -27.23
N LEU A 210 -9.73 -7.56 -26.59
CA LEU A 210 -8.35 -7.62 -27.10
C LEU A 210 -7.94 -9.03 -27.55
N GLY A 211 -8.84 -10.01 -27.41
CA GLY A 211 -8.56 -11.42 -27.65
C GLY A 211 -7.63 -12.04 -26.60
N GLU A 212 -7.43 -13.36 -26.67
CA GLU A 212 -6.60 -14.09 -25.70
C GLU A 212 -5.14 -13.61 -25.68
N GLY A 213 -4.56 -13.31 -26.85
CA GLY A 213 -3.19 -12.83 -26.96
C GLY A 213 -2.98 -11.43 -26.35
N GLY A 214 -3.92 -10.50 -26.60
CA GLY A 214 -3.88 -9.16 -26.02
C GLY A 214 -4.12 -9.16 -24.51
N ALA A 215 -5.04 -10.01 -24.04
CA ALA A 215 -5.29 -10.20 -22.61
C ALA A 215 -4.10 -10.84 -21.89
N ALA A 216 -3.45 -11.84 -22.48
CA ALA A 216 -2.24 -12.44 -21.90
C ALA A 216 -1.09 -11.43 -21.79
N ALA A 217 -0.88 -10.61 -22.82
CA ALA A 217 0.11 -9.54 -22.76
C ALA A 217 -0.23 -8.49 -21.69
N LEU A 218 -1.49 -8.08 -21.58
CA LEU A 218 -1.94 -7.17 -20.53
C LEU A 218 -1.82 -7.77 -19.14
N HIS A 219 -2.03 -9.07 -18.95
CA HIS A 219 -1.84 -9.70 -17.65
C HIS A 219 -0.36 -9.64 -17.23
N VAL A 220 0.56 -9.88 -18.16
CA VAL A 220 2.00 -9.80 -17.89
C VAL A 220 2.42 -8.36 -17.58
N TRP A 221 1.88 -7.37 -18.29
CA TRP A 221 2.35 -5.98 -18.21
C TRP A 221 1.49 -5.06 -17.37
N GLY A 222 0.28 -5.46 -17.02
CA GLY A 222 -0.77 -4.63 -16.43
C GLY A 222 -0.28 -3.92 -15.18
N GLY A 223 0.26 -4.69 -14.23
CA GLY A 223 0.81 -4.10 -13.01
C GLY A 223 2.02 -3.20 -13.23
N ARG A 224 2.96 -3.59 -14.11
CA ARG A 224 4.15 -2.77 -14.42
C ARG A 224 3.75 -1.42 -15.01
N LEU A 225 2.82 -1.43 -15.97
CA LEU A 225 2.29 -0.23 -16.59
C LEU A 225 1.51 0.61 -15.58
N GLY A 226 0.71 -0.02 -14.72
CA GLY A 226 -0.05 0.69 -13.70
C GLY A 226 0.85 1.43 -12.70
N ALA A 227 1.89 0.76 -12.18
CA ALA A 227 2.86 1.40 -11.31
C ALA A 227 3.55 2.60 -11.98
N LEU A 228 3.96 2.43 -13.24
CA LEU A 228 4.60 3.48 -14.03
C LEU A 228 3.65 4.66 -14.28
N ILE A 229 2.38 4.39 -14.60
CA ILE A 229 1.35 5.42 -14.82
C ILE A 229 1.19 6.27 -13.57
N VAL A 230 1.07 5.65 -12.38
CA VAL A 230 0.89 6.40 -11.13
C VAL A 230 2.10 7.28 -10.84
N VAL A 231 3.31 6.74 -10.92
CA VAL A 231 4.52 7.52 -10.62
C VAL A 231 4.72 8.64 -11.65
N CYS A 232 4.55 8.38 -12.94
CA CYS A 232 4.65 9.40 -13.98
C CYS A 232 3.57 10.48 -13.84
N ALA A 233 2.31 10.10 -13.59
CA ALA A 233 1.22 11.04 -13.37
C ALA A 233 1.45 11.88 -12.11
N GLY A 234 1.90 11.24 -11.02
CA GLY A 234 2.29 11.91 -9.79
C GLY A 234 3.39 12.93 -10.02
N LEU A 235 4.51 12.53 -10.66
CA LEU A 235 5.62 13.43 -10.98
C LEU A 235 5.20 14.58 -11.89
N TRP A 236 4.34 14.31 -12.86
CA TRP A 236 3.80 15.32 -13.77
C TRP A 236 2.96 16.36 -13.01
N ILE A 237 2.04 15.92 -12.16
CA ILE A 237 1.18 16.80 -11.36
C ILE A 237 2.02 17.59 -10.35
N VAL A 238 2.95 16.94 -9.66
CA VAL A 238 3.85 17.59 -8.69
C VAL A 238 4.73 18.63 -9.39
N ARG A 239 5.24 18.35 -10.60
CA ARG A 239 6.01 19.31 -11.41
C ARG A 239 5.27 20.61 -11.67
N THR A 240 3.93 20.57 -11.77
CA THR A 240 3.14 21.78 -11.99
C THR A 240 3.04 22.68 -10.74
N ARG A 241 3.36 22.14 -9.55
CA ARG A 241 3.23 22.83 -8.26
C ARG A 241 4.57 23.16 -7.61
N ARG A 242 5.58 22.29 -7.75
CA ARG A 242 6.93 22.45 -7.20
C ARG A 242 7.99 21.75 -8.06
N THR A 243 9.27 22.07 -7.81
CA THR A 243 10.39 21.33 -8.40
C THR A 243 10.51 19.94 -7.78
N TRP A 244 11.02 18.99 -8.56
CA TRP A 244 11.18 17.62 -8.07
C TRP A 244 12.22 17.55 -6.95
N THR A 245 11.91 16.77 -5.92
CA THR A 245 12.86 16.45 -4.86
C THR A 245 13.76 15.28 -5.28
N GLY A 246 14.94 15.15 -4.66
CA GLY A 246 15.83 14.02 -4.91
C GLY A 246 15.18 12.66 -4.62
N GLU A 247 14.28 12.59 -3.63
CA GLU A 247 13.55 11.36 -3.27
C GLU A 247 12.54 10.94 -4.35
N GLU A 248 11.87 11.90 -4.98
CA GLU A 248 10.92 11.67 -6.08
C GLU A 248 11.62 11.11 -7.34
N ILE A 249 12.73 11.73 -7.72
CA ILE A 249 13.56 11.29 -8.85
C ILE A 249 14.09 9.88 -8.56
N TRP A 250 14.61 9.65 -7.36
CA TRP A 250 15.11 8.34 -6.96
C TRP A 250 14.02 7.27 -7.03
N THR A 251 12.79 7.57 -6.60
CA THR A 251 11.68 6.61 -6.66
C THR A 251 11.37 6.17 -8.08
N PHE A 252 11.36 7.11 -9.03
CA PHE A 252 11.16 6.79 -10.45
C PHE A 252 12.25 5.86 -10.98
N PHE A 253 13.52 6.18 -10.72
CA PHE A 253 14.63 5.32 -11.13
C PHE A 253 14.59 3.95 -10.44
N ALA A 254 14.32 3.92 -9.14
CA ALA A 254 14.18 2.68 -8.38
C ALA A 254 13.05 1.80 -8.93
N LEU A 255 11.92 2.39 -9.33
CA LEU A 255 10.82 1.66 -9.98
C LEU A 255 11.25 1.06 -11.32
N LEU A 256 11.97 1.82 -12.16
CA LEU A 256 12.47 1.31 -13.44
C LEU A 256 13.45 0.14 -13.25
N VAL A 257 14.38 0.28 -12.30
CA VAL A 257 15.34 -0.78 -11.94
C VAL A 257 14.59 -1.99 -11.41
N TRP A 258 13.59 -1.79 -10.55
CA TRP A 258 12.74 -2.86 -10.02
C TRP A 258 12.03 -3.62 -11.13
N ILE A 259 11.38 -2.91 -12.06
CA ILE A 259 10.70 -3.52 -13.20
C ILE A 259 11.68 -4.33 -14.04
N ALA A 260 12.82 -3.76 -14.41
CA ALA A 260 13.83 -4.45 -15.21
C ALA A 260 14.35 -5.71 -14.50
N ALA A 261 14.64 -5.63 -13.21
CA ALA A 261 15.09 -6.76 -12.41
C ALA A 261 14.01 -7.85 -12.31
N ASP A 262 12.76 -7.49 -12.05
CA ASP A 262 11.65 -8.44 -11.98
C ASP A 262 11.44 -9.17 -13.31
N MET A 263 11.64 -8.49 -14.45
CA MET A 263 11.62 -9.14 -15.76
C MET A 263 12.75 -10.14 -15.95
N LEU A 264 13.98 -9.78 -15.59
CA LEU A 264 15.14 -10.66 -15.70
C LEU A 264 14.99 -11.89 -14.79
N ILE A 265 14.50 -11.70 -13.57
CA ILE A 265 14.20 -12.79 -12.63
C ILE A 265 13.13 -13.70 -13.22
N GLY A 266 12.05 -13.14 -13.78
CA GLY A 266 10.97 -13.90 -14.40
C GLY A 266 11.39 -14.70 -15.65
N GLN A 267 12.44 -14.28 -16.36
CA GLN A 267 13.00 -15.03 -17.49
C GLN A 267 14.07 -16.05 -17.07
N GLY A 268 14.75 -15.79 -15.94
CA GLY A 268 15.91 -16.57 -15.50
C GLY A 268 15.61 -17.78 -14.63
N PHE A 269 14.42 -17.84 -13.99
CA PHE A 269 14.03 -18.93 -13.08
C PHE A 269 12.77 -19.64 -13.53
N GLY A 270 12.68 -20.94 -13.22
CA GLY A 270 11.48 -21.75 -13.49
C GLY A 270 10.30 -21.35 -12.59
N PRO A 271 9.04 -21.57 -13.02
CA PRO A 271 7.84 -21.24 -12.24
C PRO A 271 7.74 -21.99 -10.90
N ASP A 272 8.40 -23.15 -10.80
CA ASP A 272 8.53 -23.98 -9.61
C ASP A 272 9.63 -23.51 -8.63
N GLU A 273 10.52 -22.61 -9.06
CA GLU A 273 11.62 -22.08 -8.25
C GLU A 273 11.21 -20.85 -7.43
N THR A 274 10.02 -20.88 -6.86
CA THR A 274 9.39 -19.73 -6.20
C THR A 274 10.28 -19.13 -5.11
N ALA A 275 10.96 -19.98 -4.32
CA ALA A 275 11.88 -19.55 -3.28
C ALA A 275 13.06 -18.73 -3.83
N LYS A 276 13.63 -19.12 -4.99
CA LYS A 276 14.74 -18.39 -5.64
C LYS A 276 14.27 -17.05 -6.21
N ILE A 277 13.07 -17.03 -6.78
CA ILE A 277 12.44 -15.80 -7.28
C ILE A 277 12.26 -14.79 -6.14
N TRP A 278 11.70 -15.23 -5.01
CA TRP A 278 11.48 -14.37 -3.84
C TRP A 278 12.79 -13.89 -3.21
N THR A 279 13.81 -14.73 -3.12
CA THR A 279 15.12 -14.30 -2.58
C THR A 279 15.81 -13.31 -3.51
N ALA A 280 15.74 -13.50 -4.83
CA ALA A 280 16.28 -12.55 -5.80
C ALA A 280 15.57 -11.19 -5.72
N ARG A 281 14.23 -11.18 -5.65
CA ARG A 281 13.44 -9.96 -5.46
C ARG A 281 13.79 -9.23 -4.16
N LEU A 282 13.92 -9.98 -3.06
CA LEU A 282 14.31 -9.41 -1.77
C LEU A 282 15.71 -8.78 -1.84
N LEU A 283 16.66 -9.43 -2.51
CA LEU A 283 18.02 -8.90 -2.66
C LEU A 283 18.01 -7.58 -3.44
N VAL A 284 17.28 -7.52 -4.56
CA VAL A 284 17.13 -6.27 -5.34
C VAL A 284 16.51 -5.17 -4.48
N PHE A 285 15.46 -5.50 -3.72
CA PHE A 285 14.81 -4.54 -2.81
C PHE A 285 15.79 -4.00 -1.76
N MET A 286 16.57 -4.89 -1.13
CA MET A 286 17.56 -4.51 -0.11
C MET A 286 18.67 -3.62 -0.69
N VAL A 287 19.11 -3.87 -1.92
CA VAL A 287 20.10 -3.03 -2.61
C VAL A 287 19.53 -1.64 -2.89
N LEU A 288 18.31 -1.56 -3.41
CA LEU A 288 17.64 -0.27 -3.65
C LEU A 288 17.46 0.50 -2.33
N ALA A 289 16.96 -0.16 -1.29
CA ALA A 289 16.80 0.45 0.03
C ALA A 289 18.13 0.96 0.61
N ALA A 290 19.21 0.18 0.50
CA ALA A 290 20.53 0.59 0.95
C ALA A 290 21.06 1.81 0.15
N GLN A 291 20.88 1.82 -1.18
CA GLN A 291 21.26 2.96 -2.02
C GLN A 291 20.49 4.23 -1.65
N TYR A 292 19.19 4.13 -1.38
CA TYR A 292 18.39 5.25 -0.91
C TYR A 292 18.91 5.80 0.42
N VAL A 293 19.20 4.94 1.40
CA VAL A 293 19.74 5.37 2.70
C VAL A 293 21.07 6.10 2.53
N VAL A 294 21.97 5.61 1.66
CA VAL A 294 23.26 6.24 1.37
C VAL A 294 23.12 7.58 0.64
N LEU A 295 22.21 7.67 -0.34
CA LEU A 295 21.94 8.93 -1.05
C LEU A 295 21.37 9.98 -0.10
N ARG A 296 20.48 9.57 0.78
CA ARG A 296 19.85 10.45 1.76
C ARG A 296 20.82 10.94 2.83
N SER A 297 21.72 10.08 3.30
CA SER A 297 22.76 10.50 4.25
C SER A 297 23.71 11.53 3.64
N ARG A 298 23.96 11.46 2.33
CA ARG A 298 24.79 12.43 1.61
C ARG A 298 24.06 13.75 1.30
N GLY A 299 22.78 13.69 0.94
CA GLY A 299 21.97 14.88 0.68
C GLY A 299 21.60 15.68 1.93
N GLY A 300 21.51 15.02 3.10
CA GLY A 300 21.31 15.70 4.39
C GLY A 300 22.50 16.59 4.80
N ASP A 301 23.72 16.21 4.44
CA ASP A 301 24.92 17.01 4.73
C ASP A 301 24.97 18.29 3.88
N GLU A 302 24.50 18.28 2.62
CA GLU A 302 24.47 19.49 1.77
C GLU A 302 23.41 20.51 2.22
N VAL A 303 22.20 20.08 2.59
CA VAL A 303 21.12 21.00 3.02
C VAL A 303 21.47 21.67 4.36
N THR A 304 22.04 20.92 5.30
CA THR A 304 22.44 21.46 6.61
C THR A 304 23.58 22.48 6.48
N VAL A 305 24.51 22.26 5.56
CA VAL A 305 25.62 23.19 5.28
C VAL A 305 25.11 24.47 4.62
N VAL A 306 24.19 24.38 3.66
CA VAL A 306 23.62 25.55 2.96
C VAL A 306 22.76 26.41 3.90
N GLU A 307 21.91 25.81 4.75
CA GLU A 307 21.13 26.56 5.75
C GLU A 307 22.03 27.23 6.79
N MET A 308 23.11 26.57 7.23
CA MET A 308 24.09 27.18 8.13
C MET A 308 24.81 28.35 7.45
N GLU A 309 25.15 28.24 6.16
CA GLU A 309 25.81 29.32 5.41
C GLU A 309 24.89 30.53 5.22
N GLU A 310 23.61 30.33 4.86
CA GLU A 310 22.63 31.41 4.75
C GLU A 310 22.38 32.09 6.11
N THR A 311 22.24 31.32 7.19
CA THR A 311 22.02 31.89 8.53
C THR A 311 23.23 32.73 8.98
N VAL A 312 24.45 32.27 8.70
CA VAL A 312 25.69 33.01 9.01
C VAL A 312 25.85 34.25 8.13
N ILE A 313 25.41 34.22 6.87
CA ILE A 313 25.42 35.39 5.98
C ILE A 313 24.43 36.44 6.48
N VAL A 314 23.21 36.04 6.83
CA VAL A 314 22.16 36.93 7.36
C VAL A 314 22.58 37.55 8.70
N GLU A 315 23.21 36.79 9.60
CA GLU A 315 23.73 37.34 10.86
C GLU A 315 24.87 38.35 10.63
N ARG A 316 25.78 38.07 9.70
CA ARG A 316 26.86 39.01 9.35
C ARG A 316 26.36 40.31 8.72
N GLU A 317 25.29 40.27 7.94
CA GLU A 317 24.66 41.49 7.41
C GLU A 317 23.99 42.29 8.53
N ARG A 318 23.31 41.61 9.47
CA ARG A 318 22.69 42.24 10.64
C ARG A 318 23.67 42.90 11.61
N GLU A 319 24.91 42.39 11.68
CA GLU A 319 25.98 43.03 12.46
C GLU A 319 26.62 44.21 11.73
N ARG A 320 26.66 44.17 10.40
CA ARG A 320 27.20 45.26 9.57
C ARG A 320 26.32 46.51 9.59
N ASP A 321 25.00 46.33 9.67
CA ASP A 321 24.03 47.42 9.76
C ASP A 321 23.94 48.07 11.17
N LYS A 322 24.66 47.51 12.16
CA LYS A 322 24.71 48.02 13.54
C LYS A 322 25.93 48.90 13.85
N VAL A 323 26.84 49.09 12.89
CA VAL A 323 28.06 49.92 12.99
C VAL A 323 27.90 51.19 12.16
#